data_AF-A0A7C5DGW7-F1
#
_entry.id   AF-A0A7C5DGW7-F1
#
_cell.length_a   1.000
_cell.length_b   1.000
_cell.length_c   1.000
_cell.angle_alpha   90.00
_cell.angle_beta   90.00
_cell.angle_gamma   90.00
#
_symmetry.space_group_name_H-M   'P 1'
#
loop_
_entity.id
_entity.type
_entity.pdbx_description
1 polymer ?
#
loop_
_entity_poly.entity_id
_entity_poly.type
_entity_poly.pdbx_seq_one_letter_code
_entity_poly.pdbx_strand_id
1 'polypeptide(L)'
;MAKDNRNREKKEQKISAIEQTDDQLTGRAGLGVFAMYLRHISLFPVIDRQFGTLRKSSKGLPVTGLFVQLLSFFMDGTSRHL
;
A
#
# COMPACT_ATOMS: atom_id res chain seq x y z
N MET A 1 2.38 -18.78 -45.44
CA MET A 1 2.10 -17.96 -44.24
C MET A 1 2.01 -18.89 -43.04
N ALA A 2 3.05 -18.93 -42.20
CA ALA A 2 3.09 -19.79 -41.02
C ALA A 2 2.23 -19.16 -39.91
N LYS A 3 1.25 -19.91 -39.38
CA LYS A 3 0.44 -19.50 -38.23
C LYS A 3 1.28 -19.61 -36.96
N ASP A 4 1.58 -18.48 -36.33
CA ASP A 4 2.28 -18.40 -35.05
C ASP A 4 1.32 -18.83 -33.91
N ASN A 5 1.36 -20.12 -33.57
CA ASN A 5 0.53 -20.69 -32.51
C ASN A 5 1.25 -20.59 -31.16
N ARG A 6 1.35 -19.39 -30.59
CA ARG A 6 1.88 -19.19 -29.25
C ARG A 6 0.78 -19.39 -28.21
N ASN A 7 0.51 -20.65 -27.89
CA ASN A 7 -0.25 -21.02 -26.70
C ASN A 7 0.60 -20.68 -25.47
N ARG A 8 0.45 -19.46 -24.93
CA ARG A 8 1.13 -19.05 -23.69
C ARG A 8 0.45 -19.79 -22.53
N GLU A 9 1.01 -20.92 -22.14
CA GLU A 9 0.65 -21.58 -20.88
C GLU A 9 0.69 -20.55 -19.75
N LYS A 10 -0.44 -20.38 -19.08
CA LYS A 10 -0.62 -19.39 -18.03
C LYS A 10 0.16 -19.88 -16.80
N LYS A 11 1.43 -19.49 -16.68
CA LYS A 11 2.26 -19.83 -15.51
C LYS A 11 1.53 -19.42 -14.23
N GLU A 12 1.37 -20.37 -13.33
CA GLU A 12 0.82 -20.13 -12.00
C GLU A 12 1.72 -19.13 -11.26
N GLN A 13 1.14 -18.03 -10.78
CA GLN A 13 1.84 -17.03 -9.98
C GLN A 13 2.03 -17.59 -8.56
N LYS A 14 3.01 -18.47 -8.38
CA LYS A 14 3.40 -19.05 -7.09
C LYS A 14 4.58 -18.30 -6.50
N ILE A 15 4.48 -17.94 -5.22
CA ILE A 15 5.60 -17.38 -4.46
C ILE A 15 6.64 -18.50 -4.29
N SER A 16 7.83 -18.29 -4.83
CA SER A 16 8.92 -19.28 -4.79
C SER A 16 9.76 -19.20 -3.52
N ALA A 17 9.93 -18.00 -2.96
CA ALA A 17 10.69 -17.74 -1.74
C ALA A 17 10.21 -16.44 -1.06
N ILE A 18 10.49 -16.30 0.24
CA ILE A 18 10.28 -15.07 1.01
C ILE A 18 11.66 -14.61 1.47
N GLU A 19 12.20 -13.60 0.81
CA GLU A 19 13.55 -13.09 1.03
C GLU A 19 13.51 -11.57 1.16
N GLN A 20 14.61 -10.99 1.67
CA GLN A 20 14.78 -9.55 1.66
C GLN A 20 14.92 -9.05 0.22
N THR A 21 14.28 -7.94 -0.11
CA THR A 21 14.47 -7.24 -1.38
C THR A 21 15.14 -5.90 -1.15
N ASP A 22 16.02 -5.51 -2.08
CA ASP A 22 16.61 -4.17 -2.16
C ASP A 22 15.73 -3.20 -2.97
N ASP A 23 14.58 -3.67 -3.50
CA ASP A 23 13.64 -2.85 -4.24
C ASP A 23 13.00 -1.78 -3.35
N GLN A 24 12.94 -0.54 -3.85
CA GLN A 24 12.23 0.53 -3.18
C GLN A 24 10.74 0.51 -3.59
N LEU A 25 9.87 0.08 -2.68
CA LEU A 25 8.42 0.00 -2.90
C LEU A 25 7.76 1.38 -2.86
N THR A 26 7.90 2.14 -3.94
CA THR A 26 7.39 3.51 -4.06
C THR A 26 6.11 3.61 -4.91
N GLY A 27 5.46 4.77 -4.83
CA GLY A 27 4.31 5.10 -5.67
C GLY A 27 3.08 4.22 -5.42
N ARG A 28 2.12 4.23 -6.35
CA ARG A 28 0.79 3.61 -6.12
C ARG A 28 0.83 2.09 -5.95
N ALA A 29 1.69 1.41 -6.70
CA ALA A 29 1.77 -0.04 -6.66
C ALA A 29 2.53 -0.53 -5.41
N GLY A 30 3.69 0.06 -5.10
CA GLY A 30 4.50 -0.32 -3.94
C GLY A 30 3.82 -0.01 -2.62
N LEU A 31 3.30 1.21 -2.47
CA LEU A 31 2.62 1.64 -1.24
C LEU A 31 1.25 0.96 -1.04
N GLY A 32 0.67 0.37 -2.08
CA GLY A 32 -0.59 -0.37 -1.98
C GLY A 32 -0.49 -1.57 -1.03
N VAL A 33 0.62 -2.32 -1.10
CA VAL A 33 0.89 -3.46 -0.20
C VAL A 33 1.06 -2.99 1.24
N PHE A 34 1.79 -1.89 1.43
CA PHE A 34 1.99 -1.28 2.75
C PHE A 34 0.67 -0.76 3.35
N ALA A 35 -0.16 -0.08 2.56
CA ALA A 35 -1.47 0.39 3.01
C ALA A 35 -2.39 -0.79 3.38
N MET A 36 -2.34 -1.90 2.64
CA MET A 36 -3.07 -3.11 2.99
C MET A 36 -2.58 -3.69 4.32
N TYR A 37 -1.26 -3.79 4.52
CA TYR A 37 -0.68 -4.21 5.80
C TYR A 37 -1.19 -3.37 6.97
N LEU A 38 -1.17 -2.04 6.86
CA LEU A 38 -1.65 -1.13 7.91
C LEU A 38 -3.12 -1.37 8.31
N ARG A 39 -3.96 -1.78 7.34
CA ARG A 39 -5.38 -2.10 7.59
C ARG A 39 -5.56 -3.40 8.36
N HIS A 40 -4.63 -4.35 8.23
CA HIS A 40 -4.73 -5.69 8.81
C HIS A 40 -4.06 -5.83 10.18
N ILE A 41 -3.17 -4.93 10.58
CA ILE A 41 -2.50 -4.97 11.89
C ILE A 41 -3.30 -4.33 13.03
N SER A 42 -4.61 -4.12 12.87
CA SER A 42 -5.48 -3.51 13.88
C SER A 42 -5.02 -2.13 14.39
N LEU A 43 -4.29 -1.37 13.56
CA LEU A 43 -3.82 -0.02 13.89
C LEU A 43 -4.97 1.01 13.87
N PHE A 44 -5.96 0.82 13.00
CA PHE A 44 -7.00 1.82 12.75
C PHE A 44 -7.91 2.06 13.97
N PRO A 45 -8.36 1.04 14.71
CA PRO A 45 -9.07 1.25 15.97
C PRO A 45 -8.28 2.08 17.00
N VAL A 46 -6.95 1.89 17.06
CA VAL A 46 -6.07 2.63 17.98
C VAL A 46 -5.97 4.10 17.58
N ILE A 47 -5.86 4.39 16.29
CA ILE A 47 -5.87 5.76 15.75
C ILE A 47 -7.21 6.42 16.01
N ASP A 48 -8.31 5.74 15.68
CA ASP A 48 -9.65 6.31 15.81
C ASP A 48 -10.00 6.61 17.27
N ARG A 49 -9.61 5.73 18.21
CA ARG A 49 -9.78 5.96 19.65
C ARG A 49 -9.04 7.22 20.13
N GLN A 50 -7.85 7.49 19.61
CA GLN A 50 -7.02 8.61 20.06
C GLN A 50 -7.35 9.93 19.35
N PHE A 51 -7.71 9.86 18.07
CA PHE A 51 -7.77 11.03 17.20
C PHE A 51 -9.13 11.22 16.52
N GLY A 52 -10.07 10.27 16.63
CA GLY A 52 -11.38 10.33 15.96
C GLY A 52 -12.22 11.54 16.38
N THR A 53 -12.04 12.02 17.62
CA THR A 53 -12.72 13.21 18.16
C THR A 53 -12.14 14.53 17.67
N LEU A 54 -10.98 14.54 17.01
CA LEU A 54 -10.43 15.76 16.38
C LEU A 54 -11.34 16.29 15.27
N ARG A 55 -12.14 15.41 14.66
CA ARG A 55 -13.07 15.80 13.61
C ARG A 55 -14.32 16.42 14.22
N LYS A 56 -14.52 17.71 13.95
CA LYS A 56 -15.78 18.40 14.28
C LYS A 56 -17.00 17.82 13.55
N SER A 57 -16.81 17.22 12.37
CA SER A 57 -17.87 16.59 11.57
C SER A 57 -17.36 15.44 10.72
N SER A 58 -18.28 14.64 10.17
CA SER A 58 -17.99 13.54 9.24
C SER A 58 -17.60 13.99 7.82
N LYS A 59 -17.54 15.31 7.55
CA LYS A 59 -17.06 15.84 6.27
C LYS A 59 -15.55 15.62 6.10
N GLY A 60 -15.10 15.43 4.87
CA GLY A 60 -13.69 15.25 4.52
C GLY A 60 -13.15 13.84 4.80
N LEU A 61 -11.82 13.70 4.70
CA LEU A 61 -11.14 12.42 4.86
C LEU A 61 -11.22 11.95 6.34
N PRO A 62 -11.52 10.66 6.61
CA PRO A 62 -11.40 10.10 7.95
C PRO A 62 -9.98 10.22 8.49
N VAL A 63 -9.83 10.32 9.81
CA VAL A 63 -8.52 10.42 10.47
C VAL A 63 -7.66 9.21 10.13
N THR A 64 -8.24 8.01 10.17
CA THR A 64 -7.55 6.78 9.74
C THR A 64 -7.01 6.87 8.30
N GLY A 65 -7.77 7.48 7.38
CA GLY A 65 -7.31 7.75 6.01
C GLY A 65 -6.15 8.74 5.92
N LEU A 66 -6.16 9.80 6.74
CA LEU A 66 -5.04 10.74 6.85
C LEU A 66 -3.77 10.05 7.36
N PHE A 67 -3.90 9.19 8.37
CA PHE A 67 -2.76 8.43 8.89
C PHE A 67 -2.19 7.45 7.86
N VAL A 68 -3.03 6.79 7.04
CA VAL A 68 -2.51 5.97 5.92
C VAL A 68 -1.69 6.82 4.97
N GLN A 69 -2.17 8.01 4.59
CA GLN A 69 -1.42 8.91 3.70
C GLN A 69 -0.09 9.35 4.32
N LEU A 70 -0.10 9.71 5.61
CA LEU A 70 1.09 10.15 6.34
C LEU A 70 2.12 9.03 6.46
N LEU A 71 1.69 7.82 6.84
CA LEU A 71 2.58 6.67 6.97
C LEU A 71 3.11 6.22 5.61
N SER A 72 2.27 6.24 4.57
CA SER A 72 2.71 5.95 3.20
C SER A 72 3.73 6.99 2.70
N PHE A 73 3.59 8.27 3.08
CA PHE A 73 4.59 9.28 2.77
C PHE A 73 5.94 8.99 3.44
N PHE A 74 5.94 8.60 4.72
CA PHE A 74 7.18 8.21 5.41
C PHE A 74 7.80 6.94 4.83
N MET A 75 6.98 5.97 4.42
CA MET A 75 7.46 4.73 3.82
C MET A 75 8.07 4.97 2.43
N ASP A 76 7.41 5.76 1.58
CA ASP A 76 7.83 5.99 0.19
C ASP A 76 9.30 6.42 0.10
N GLY A 77 9.78 7.21 1.07
CA GLY A 77 11.20 7.49 1.25
C GLY A 77 11.85 8.24 0.07
N THR A 78 11.06 8.67 -0.91
CA THR A 78 11.54 9.44 -2.04
C THR A 78 11.88 10.84 -1.55
N SER A 79 13.13 11.26 -1.74
CA SER A 79 13.53 12.64 -1.47
C SER A 79 12.86 13.54 -2.50
N ARG A 80 11.77 14.18 -2.09
CA ARG A 80 11.22 15.33 -2.79
C ARG A 80 11.96 16.57 -2.30
N HIS A 81 13.22 16.72 -2.69
CA HIS A 81 13.82 18.05 -2.70
C HIS A 81 13.00 18.87 -3.69
N LEU A 82 12.21 19.79 -3.14
CA LEU A 82 11.55 20.87 -3.86
C LEU A 82 12.56 22.00 -4.07
#